data_AF-A0A2W6Z3P4-F1
#
_entry.id   AF-A0A2W6Z3P4-F1
#
_cell.length_a   1.000
_cell.length_b   1.000
_cell.length_c   1.000
_cell.angle_alpha   90.00
_cell.angle_beta   90.00
_cell.angle_gamma   90.00
#
_symmetry.space_group_name_H-M   'P 1'
#
loop_
_entity.id
_entity.type
_entity.pdbx_description
1 polymer ?
#
loop_
_entity_poly.entity_id
_entity_poly.type
_entity_poly.pdbx_seq_one_letter_code
_entity_poly.pdbx_strand_id
1 'polypeptide(L)'
;MAKHLTKKQKDAIKHQLAYVVGFGVSCFWKTRCSSSDIFTLDELTLDHLIPKSKDGSNNLENLRLACVHCNQSRGNSLFPPPQKYRSSSLNDSTK
;
A
#
# COMPACT_ATOMS: atom_id res chain seq x y z
N MET A 1 -19.24 7.92 4.47
CA MET A 1 -18.45 7.04 5.38
C MET A 1 -18.46 5.56 4.97
N ALA A 2 -17.28 4.99 4.68
CA ALA A 2 -17.14 3.56 4.36
C ALA A 2 -17.36 2.66 5.57
N LYS A 3 -18.24 1.65 5.42
CA LYS A 3 -18.56 0.67 6.47
C LYS A 3 -17.33 -0.12 6.94
N HIS A 4 -17.40 -0.68 8.14
CA HIS A 4 -16.39 -1.61 8.63
C HIS A 4 -16.44 -2.92 7.82
N LEU A 5 -15.26 -3.43 7.44
CA LEU A 5 -15.14 -4.71 6.73
C LEU A 5 -14.76 -5.81 7.73
N THR A 6 -15.48 -6.93 7.70
CA THR A 6 -15.11 -8.15 8.42
C THR A 6 -13.82 -8.75 7.87
N LYS A 7 -13.17 -9.65 8.62
CA LYS A 7 -11.97 -10.37 8.16
C LYS A 7 -12.21 -11.08 6.83
N LYS A 8 -13.28 -11.88 6.74
CA LYS A 8 -13.67 -12.62 5.52
C LYS A 8 -13.85 -11.70 4.30
N GLN A 9 -14.46 -10.52 4.49
CA GLN A 9 -14.60 -9.54 3.41
C GLN A 9 -13.25 -8.97 2.97
N LYS A 10 -12.36 -8.66 3.92
CA LYS A 10 -11.01 -8.17 3.60
C LYS A 10 -10.22 -9.22 2.81
N ASP A 11 -10.28 -10.48 3.23
CA ASP A 11 -9.58 -11.58 2.56
C ASP A 11 -10.10 -11.80 1.13
N ALA A 12 -11.42 -11.74 0.93
CA ALA A 12 -12.02 -11.80 -0.40
C ALA A 12 -11.59 -10.63 -1.29
N ILE A 13 -11.58 -9.40 -0.76
CA ILE A 13 -11.13 -8.21 -1.50
C ILE A 13 -9.65 -8.32 -1.85
N LYS A 14 -8.80 -8.77 -0.92
CA LYS A 14 -7.37 -9.00 -1.19
C LYS A 14 -7.18 -9.98 -2.33
N HIS A 15 -7.91 -11.09 -2.32
CA HIS A 15 -7.87 -12.08 -3.39
C HIS A 15 -8.33 -11.49 -4.74
N GLN A 16 -9.40 -10.70 -4.74
CA GLN A 16 -9.87 -10.00 -5.94
C GLN A 16 -8.81 -9.05 -6.50
N LEU A 17 -8.23 -8.20 -5.66
CA LEU A 17 -7.18 -7.26 -6.09
C LEU A 17 -5.95 -7.98 -6.63
N ALA A 18 -5.49 -9.03 -5.96
CA ALA A 18 -4.30 -9.77 -6.36
C ALA A 18 -4.50 -10.54 -7.68
N TYR A 19 -5.59 -11.31 -7.78
CA TYR A 19 -5.70 -12.36 -8.80
C TYR A 19 -6.80 -12.11 -9.84
N VAL A 20 -7.89 -11.42 -9.48
CA VAL A 20 -9.01 -11.18 -10.41
C VAL A 20 -8.79 -9.89 -11.19
N VAL A 21 -8.44 -8.81 -10.48
CA VAL A 21 -8.05 -7.54 -11.09
C VAL A 21 -6.62 -7.62 -11.64
N GLY A 22 -5.79 -8.49 -11.06
CA GLY A 22 -4.45 -8.78 -11.57
C GLY A 22 -3.36 -7.80 -11.14
N PHE A 23 -3.52 -7.09 -10.01
CA PHE A 23 -2.44 -6.26 -9.45
C PHE A 23 -1.28 -7.10 -8.88
N GLY A 24 -1.50 -8.40 -8.69
CA GLY A 24 -0.55 -9.31 -8.08
C GLY A 24 -0.41 -9.13 -6.58
N VAL A 25 0.34 -10.03 -5.96
CA VAL A 25 0.64 -10.02 -4.52
C VAL A 25 1.85 -9.11 -4.27
N SER A 26 1.65 -7.80 -4.40
CA SER A 26 2.72 -6.81 -4.23
C SER A 26 2.23 -5.54 -3.53
N CYS A 27 3.17 -4.79 -2.96
CA CYS A 27 2.88 -3.45 -2.43
C CYS A 27 2.73 -2.45 -3.59
N PHE A 28 1.61 -1.74 -3.63
CA PHE A 28 1.31 -0.73 -4.64
C PHE A 28 2.29 0.46 -4.61
N TRP A 29 2.67 0.91 -3.41
CA TRP A 29 3.43 2.16 -3.26
C TRP A 29 4.92 2.03 -3.57
N LYS A 30 5.56 0.92 -3.16
CA LYS A 30 7.00 0.67 -3.37
C LYS A 30 7.93 1.81 -2.91
N THR A 31 7.48 2.67 -1.99
CA THR A 31 8.25 3.84 -1.53
C THR A 31 9.11 3.55 -0.30
N ARG A 32 8.70 2.57 0.53
CA ARG A 32 9.44 2.13 1.73
C ARG A 32 9.80 0.65 1.73
N CYS A 33 9.42 -0.07 0.68
CA CYS A 33 9.77 -1.45 0.39
C CYS A 33 10.38 -1.52 -1.02
N SER A 34 11.21 -2.52 -1.28
CA SER A 34 11.81 -2.75 -2.59
C SER A 34 10.81 -3.36 -3.56
N SER A 35 11.01 -3.15 -4.86
CA SER A 35 10.30 -3.91 -5.91
C SER A 35 10.67 -5.40 -5.92
N SER A 36 11.77 -5.77 -5.27
CA SER A 36 12.21 -7.16 -5.09
C SER A 36 11.63 -7.83 -3.84
N ASP A 37 10.91 -7.10 -2.99
CA ASP A 37 10.34 -7.69 -1.78
C ASP A 37 9.22 -8.66 -2.17
N ILE A 38 9.33 -9.89 -1.66
CA ILE A 38 8.35 -10.94 -1.88
C ILE A 38 7.36 -10.89 -0.71
N PHE A 39 6.07 -10.81 -1.03
CA PHE A 39 4.99 -10.78 -0.05
C PHE A 39 4.08 -11.99 -0.22
N THR A 40 3.59 -12.50 0.90
CA THR A 40 2.36 -13.27 0.96
C THR A 40 1.16 -12.33 1.03
N LEU A 41 -0.03 -12.83 0.68
CA LEU A 41 -1.25 -12.02 0.68
C LEU A 41 -1.65 -11.55 2.09
N ASP A 42 -1.27 -12.30 3.12
CA ASP A 42 -1.58 -11.99 4.52
C ASP A 42 -0.72 -10.85 5.07
N GLU A 43 0.51 -10.69 4.57
CA GLU A 43 1.42 -9.59 4.93
C GLU A 43 1.02 -8.24 4.32
N LEU A 44 0.16 -8.27 3.29
CA LEU A 44 -0.38 -7.07 2.66
C LEU A 44 -1.64 -6.59 3.39
N THR A 45 -1.86 -5.29 3.35
CA THR A 45 -3.03 -4.62 3.91
C THR A 45 -3.86 -4.01 2.79
N LEU A 46 -5.14 -3.73 3.06
CA LEU A 46 -5.97 -2.93 2.18
C LEU A 46 -5.77 -1.46 2.50
N ASP A 47 -5.35 -0.69 1.49
CA ASP A 47 -5.10 0.73 1.59
C ASP A 47 -6.03 1.51 0.65
N HIS A 48 -6.60 2.60 1.16
CA HIS A 48 -7.65 3.37 0.50
C HIS A 48 -7.07 4.57 -0.27
N LEU A 49 -7.01 4.55 -1.61
CA LEU A 49 -6.44 5.66 -2.41
C LEU A 49 -6.95 7.03 -1.95
N ILE A 50 -8.27 7.16 -1.79
CA ILE A 50 -8.92 8.22 -1.01
C ILE A 50 -9.15 7.70 0.42
N PRO A 51 -8.53 8.28 1.46
CA PRO A 51 -8.71 7.84 2.84
C PRO A 51 -10.16 7.87 3.32
N LYS A 52 -10.51 7.00 4.27
CA LYS A 52 -11.85 6.97 4.88
C LYS A 52 -12.26 8.29 5.55
N SER A 53 -11.29 9.00 6.15
CA SER A 53 -11.51 10.32 6.75
C SER A 53 -11.80 11.42 5.71
N LYS A 54 -11.66 11.11 4.42
CA LYS A 54 -11.99 11.95 3.26
C LYS A 54 -13.07 11.30 2.39
N ASP A 55 -13.97 10.54 3.03
CA ASP A 55 -15.11 9.83 2.41
C ASP A 55 -14.76 8.78 1.35
N GLY A 56 -13.54 8.25 1.35
CA GLY A 56 -13.17 7.13 0.49
C GLY A 56 -14.01 5.87 0.72
N SER A 57 -14.41 5.22 -0.38
CA SER A 57 -15.23 3.99 -0.39
C SER A 57 -14.40 2.72 -0.19
N ASN A 58 -15.06 1.59 0.11
CA ASN A 58 -14.43 0.26 0.12
C ASN A 58 -14.50 -0.45 -1.24
N ASN A 59 -14.77 0.28 -2.33
CA ASN A 59 -14.85 -0.34 -3.65
C ASN A 59 -13.45 -0.70 -4.16
N LEU A 60 -13.35 -1.69 -5.05
CA LEU A 60 -12.06 -2.20 -5.55
C LEU A 60 -11.25 -1.10 -6.25
N GLU A 61 -11.90 -0.14 -6.89
CA GLU A 61 -11.24 0.97 -7.58
C GLU A 61 -10.46 1.85 -6.61
N ASN A 62 -10.98 2.01 -5.38
CA ASN A 62 -10.37 2.82 -4.32
C ASN A 62 -9.41 2.03 -3.41
N LEU A 63 -9.28 0.72 -3.59
CA LEU A 63 -8.45 -0.13 -2.72
C LEU A 63 -7.20 -0.62 -3.44
N ARG A 64 -6.09 -0.67 -2.72
CA ARG A 64 -4.82 -1.27 -3.17
C ARG A 64 -4.22 -2.15 -2.09
N LEU A 65 -3.43 -3.13 -2.52
CA LEU A 65 -2.58 -3.89 -1.62
C LEU A 65 -1.35 -3.06 -1.27
N ALA A 66 -1.06 -2.92 0.02
CA ALA A 66 0.12 -2.22 0.50
C ALA A 66 0.73 -2.95 1.70
N CYS A 67 2.05 -3.03 1.78
CA CYS A 67 2.69 -3.53 2.99
C CYS A 67 2.40 -2.58 4.17
N VAL A 68 2.45 -3.12 5.39
CA VAL A 68 2.16 -2.38 6.63
C VAL A 68 2.96 -1.07 6.72
N HIS A 69 4.25 -1.11 6.38
CA HIS A 69 5.14 0.05 6.45
C HIS A 69 4.74 1.19 5.50
N CYS A 70 4.42 0.87 4.24
CA CYS A 70 4.00 1.89 3.28
C CYS A 70 2.63 2.45 3.66
N ASN A 71 1.67 1.59 4.01
CA ASN A 71 0.32 2.00 4.41
C ASN A 71 0.37 2.94 5.63
N GLN A 72 1.02 2.54 6.71
CA GLN A 72 1.14 3.36 7.91
C GLN A 72 1.85 4.70 7.64
N SER A 73 2.92 4.69 6.84
CA SER A 73 3.64 5.92 6.50
C SER A 73 2.81 6.87 5.64
N ARG A 74 1.81 6.38 4.89
CA ARG A 74 0.90 7.22 4.10
C ARG A 74 -0.15 7.89 4.98
N GLY A 75 -0.66 7.15 5.96
CA GLY A 75 -1.72 7.62 6.85
C GLY A 75 -2.96 8.08 6.08
N ASN A 76 -3.42 9.30 6.36
CA ASN A 76 -4.57 9.92 5.70
C ASN A 76 -4.18 10.89 4.56
N SER A 77 -2.98 10.75 4.00
CA SER A 77 -2.55 11.52 2.84
C SER A 77 -3.28 11.08 1.57
N LEU A 78 -3.56 12.03 0.68
CA LEU A 78 -3.99 11.74 -0.71
C LEU A 78 -2.81 11.41 -1.62
N PHE A 79 -1.59 11.57 -1.12
CA PHE A 79 -0.34 11.37 -1.87
C PHE A 79 0.35 10.06 -1.45
N PRO A 80 1.27 9.54 -2.28
CA PRO A 80 2.09 8.39 -1.92
C PRO A 80 2.81 8.56 -0.57
N PRO A 81 3.12 7.47 0.14
CA PRO A 81 3.91 7.54 1.36
C PRO A 81 5.30 8.13 1.05
N PRO A 82 5.86 8.97 1.94
CA PRO A 82 7.17 9.56 1.74
C PRO A 82 8.21 8.47 1.47
N GLN A 83 9.02 8.67 0.43
CA GLN A 83 10.06 7.73 0.06
C GLN A 83 11.04 7.55 1.23
N LYS A 84 11.52 6.32 1.43
CA LYS A 84 12.72 6.14 2.25
C LYS A 84 13.79 7.03 1.63
N TYR A 85 14.35 7.95 2.40
CA TYR A 85 15.50 8.72 1.99
C TYR A 85 16.57 7.70 1.58
N ARG A 86 16.80 7.52 0.27
CA ARG A 86 18.04 6.91 -0.19
C ARG A 86 19.07 7.91 0.29
N SER A 87 19.80 7.59 1.35
CA SER A 87 21.12 8.18 1.55
C SER A 87 21.86 7.88 0.27
N SER A 88 21.87 8.83 -0.66
CA SER A 88 22.95 8.91 -1.60
C SER A 88 24.18 9.03 -0.70
N SER A 89 24.92 7.94 -0.56
CA SER A 89 26.37 8.02 -0.46
C SER A 89 26.83 8.80 -1.69
N LEU A 90 26.66 10.13 -1.65
CA LEU A 90 27.55 11.02 -2.36
C LEU A 90 28.80 10.98 -1.51
N ASN A 91 29.72 10.17 -1.99
CA ASN A 91 31.09 10.16 -1.55
C ASN A 91 31.58 11.61 -1.74
N ASP A 92 31.71 12.34 -0.64
CA ASP A 92 32.44 13.61 -0.60
C ASP A 92 33.93 13.26 -0.74
N SER A 93 34.33 12.92 -1.97
CA SER A 93 35.73 12.89 -2.38
C SER A 93 36.10 14.28 -2.86
N THR A 94 36.15 15.23 -1.93
CA THR A 94 36.81 16.51 -2.15
C THR A 94 38.04 16.57 -1.26
N LYS A 95 39.14 16.00 -1.76
CA LYS A 95 40.50 16.39 -1.38
C LYS A 95 41.31 16.64 -2.64
#